data_AF-G9KQM2-F1
#
_entry.id   AF-G9KQM2-F1
#
_cell.length_a   1.000
_cell.length_b   1.000
_cell.length_c   1.000
_cell.angle_alpha   90.00
_cell.angle_beta   90.00
_cell.angle_gamma   90.00
#
_symmetry.space_group_name_H-M   'P 1'
#
loop_
_entity.id
_entity.type
_entity.pdbx_description
1 polymer ?
#
loop_
_entity_poly.entity_id
_entity_poly.type
_entity_poly.pdbx_seq_one_letter_code
_entity_poly.pdbx_strand_id
1 'polypeptide(L)' 'VQSSRGPEGNIMIDLYEVAGIKGMFLANKKIDNQVKTFITYNKGRDWRLLQAPDTDLRGDPVHCLLP' A
#
# COMPACT_ATOMS: atom_id res chain seq x y z
N VAL A 1 4.87 -7.21 6.37
CA VAL A 1 5.16 -6.60 5.06
C VAL A 1 5.42 -7.72 4.06
N GLN A 2 5.08 -7.51 2.79
CA GLN A 2 5.26 -8.49 1.73
C GLN A 2 6.74 -8.49 1.30
N SER A 3 7.25 -9.66 0.97
CA SER A 3 8.63 -9.82 0.47
C SER A 3 8.66 -10.79 -0.70
N SER A 4 9.57 -10.56 -1.63
CA SER A 4 9.87 -11.46 -2.74
C SER A 4 11.34 -11.88 -2.71
N ARG A 5 11.64 -13.08 -3.21
CA ARG A 5 13.02 -13.54 -3.39
C ARG A 5 13.40 -13.36 -4.86
N GLY A 6 14.46 -12.61 -5.11
CA GLY A 6 15.00 -12.40 -6.44
C GLY A 6 15.79 -13.62 -6.95
N PRO A 7 16.14 -13.62 -8.25
CA PRO A 7 16.84 -14.74 -8.90
C PRO A 7 18.18 -15.08 -8.24
N GLU A 8 18.87 -14.08 -7.68
CA GLU A 8 20.16 -14.22 -7.01
C GLU A 8 20.02 -14.56 -5.52
N GLY A 9 18.80 -14.84 -5.04
CA GLY A 9 18.52 -15.13 -3.64
C GLY A 9 18.38 -13.90 -2.74
N ASN A 10 18.55 -12.70 -3.28
CA ASN A 10 18.28 -11.45 -2.58
C ASN A 10 16.80 -11.36 -2.16
N ILE A 11 16.54 -10.86 -0.95
CA ILE A 11 15.17 -10.66 -0.46
C ILE A 11 14.82 -9.19 -0.64
N MET A 12 13.76 -8.93 -1.39
CA MET A 12 13.18 -7.59 -1.54
C MET A 12 11.99 -7.46 -0.60
N ILE A 13 11.94 -6.37 0.16
CA ILE A 13 10.80 -6.01 1.00
C ILE A 13 10.01 -4.93 0.27
N ASP A 14 8.70 -5.12 0.20
CA ASP A 14 7.77 -4.18 -0.43
C ASP A 14 7.46 -3.02 0.52
N LEU A 15 8.32 -2.01 0.47
CA LEU A 15 8.23 -0.75 1.20
C LEU A 15 8.73 0.38 0.28
N TYR A 16 7.90 1.40 0.12
CA TYR A 16 8.19 2.56 -0.72
C TYR A 16 8.14 3.84 0.11
N GLU A 17 9.22 4.62 0.11
CA GLU A 17 9.27 5.97 0.68
C GLU A 17 8.86 6.99 -0.38
N VAL A 18 7.92 7.88 -0.05
CA VAL A 18 7.40 8.86 -1.02
C VAL A 18 8.35 10.04 -1.15
N ALA A 19 8.86 10.24 -2.37
CA ALA A 19 9.70 11.39 -2.68
C ALA A 19 8.97 12.72 -2.45
N GLY A 20 9.67 13.70 -1.86
CA GLY A 20 9.14 15.04 -1.59
C GLY A 20 8.31 15.17 -0.31
N ILE A 21 7.92 14.07 0.35
CA ILE A 21 7.15 14.10 1.60
C ILE A 21 7.83 13.23 2.65
N LYS A 22 8.60 13.88 3.54
CA LYS A 22 9.35 13.19 4.59
C LYS A 22 8.41 12.43 5.53
N GLY A 23 8.64 11.13 5.66
CA GLY A 23 7.93 10.29 6.62
C GLY A 23 6.63 9.67 6.10
N MET A 24 6.34 9.80 4.81
CA MET A 24 5.25 9.10 4.15
C MET A 24 5.77 7.83 3.48
N PHE A 25 5.11 6.70 3.75
CA PHE A 25 5.50 5.40 3.20
C PHE A 25 4.28 4.61 2.73
N LEU A 26 4.46 3.81 1.68
CA LEU A 26 3.55 2.75 1.26
C LEU A 26 4.18 1.39 1.52
N ALA A 27 3.38 0.41 1.94
CA ALA A 27 3.84 -0.96 2.10
C ALA A 27 2.74 -1.95 1.73
N ASN A 28 3.11 -3.02 1.06
CA ASN A 28 2.19 -4.14 0.84
C ASN A 28 2.28 -5.13 2.01
N LYS A 29 1.13 -5.66 2.45
CA LYS A 29 1.05 -6.67 3.51
C LYS A 29 0.08 -7.77 3.08
N LYS A 30 0.48 -9.02 3.29
CA LYS A 30 -0.40 -10.18 3.15
C LYS A 30 -1.22 -10.35 4.44
N ILE A 31 -2.54 -10.25 4.35
CA ILE A 31 -3.51 -10.47 5.43
C ILE A 31 -4.61 -11.37 4.86
N ASP A 32 -4.96 -12.45 5.56
CA ASP A 32 -5.99 -13.42 5.11
C ASP A 32 -5.75 -13.92 3.68
N ASN A 33 -4.48 -14.23 3.39
CA ASN A 33 -3.99 -14.65 2.07
C ASN A 33 -4.16 -13.62 0.93
N GLN A 34 -4.63 -12.41 1.24
CA GLN A 34 -4.78 -11.30 0.30
C GLN A 34 -3.67 -10.26 0.50
N VAL A 35 -3.08 -9.78 -0.60
CA VAL A 35 -2.12 -8.67 -0.55
C VAL A 35 -2.90 -7.36 -0.55
N LYS A 36 -2.67 -6.52 0.46
CA LYS A 36 -3.28 -5.20 0.61
C LYS A 36 -2.20 -4.12 0.74
N THR A 37 -2.44 -2.96 0.14
CA THR A 37 -1.54 -1.81 0.22
C THR A 37 -1.95 -0.89 1.36
N PHE A 38 -0.99 -0.56 2.22
CA PHE A 38 -1.16 0.35 3.35
C PHE A 38 -0.31 1.60 3.16
N ILE A 39 -0.80 2.71 3.73
CA ILE A 39 -0.09 3.99 3.78
C ILE A 39 0.06 4.48 5.22
N THR A 40 1.18 5.12 5.51
CA THR A 40 1.45 5.85 6.75
C THR A 40 1.87 7.29 6.42
N TYR A 41 1.44 8.24 7.23
CA TYR A 41 1.83 9.65 7.13
C TYR A 41 2.73 10.09 8.28
N ASN A 42 3.01 9.19 9.22
CA ASN A 42 3.68 9.50 10.48
C ASN A 42 4.84 8.53 10.76
N LYS A 43 5.67 8.32 9.74
CA LYS A 43 6.90 7.54 9.82
C LYS A 43 6.68 6.10 10.30
N GLY A 44 5.54 5.51 9.96
CA GLY A 44 5.24 4.12 10.27
C GLY A 44 4.62 3.88 11.66
N ARG A 45 4.23 4.93 12.40
CA ARG A 45 3.49 4.77 13.65
C ARG A 45 2.10 4.19 13.41
N ASP A 46 1.33 4.80 12.50
CA ASP A 46 -0.03 4.38 12.16
C ASP A 46 -0.13 4.07 10.67
N TRP A 47 -0.84 2.99 10.36
CA TRP A 47 -1.03 2.48 9.00
C TRP A 47 -2.51 2.30 8.71
N ARG A 48 -2.94 2.69 7.51
CA ARG A 48 -4.32 2.50 7.05
C ARG A 48 -4.35 2.02 5.60
N LEU A 49 -5.47 1.43 5.19
CA LEU A 49 -5.72 1.09 3.79
C LEU A 49 -5.82 2.36 2.94
N LEU A 50 -5.40 2.26 1.69
CA LEU A 50 -5.65 3.30 0.70
C LEU A 50 -7.17 3.45 0.50
N GLN A 51 -7.64 4.69 0.51
CA GLN A 51 -9.02 5.00 0.16
C GLN A 51 -9.16 4.93 -1.36
N ALA A 52 -10.19 4.22 -1.83
CA ALA A 52 -10.58 4.28 -3.22
C ALA A 52 -11.13 5.67 -3.55
N PRO A 53 -10.97 6.16 -4.79
CA PRO A 53 -11.72 7.33 -5.24
C PRO A 53 -13.22 7.02 -5.27
N ASP A 54 -14.06 8.05 -5.10
CA ASP A 54 -15.52 7.88 -5.12
C ASP A 54 -16.07 7.61 -6.53
N THR A 55 -15.44 8.19 -7.55
CA THR A 55 -15.85 8.07 -8.96
C THR A 55 -14.66 7.85 -9.88
N ASP A 56 -14.92 7.27 -11.04
CA ASP A 56 -13.92 7.15 -12.10
C ASP A 56 -13.81 8.44 -12.95
N LEU A 57 -13.03 8.39 -14.04
CA LEU A 57 -12.84 9.53 -14.95
C LEU A 57 -14.10 9.96 -15.70
N ARG A 58 -15.10 9.09 -15.81
CA ARG A 58 -16.39 9.36 -16.46
C ARG A 58 -17.44 9.86 -15.48
N GLY A 59 -17.13 9.84 -14.18
CA GLY A 59 -18.04 10.19 -13.10
C GLY A 59 -18.88 8.99 -12.62
N ASP A 60 -18.60 7.77 -13.10
CA ASP A 60 -19.31 6.57 -12.65
C ASP A 60 -18.82 6.19 -11.23
N PRO A 61 -19.73 5.81 -10.32
CA PRO A 61 -19.37 5.51 -8.94
C PRO A 61 -18.50 4.25 -8.85
N VAL A 62 -17.40 4.34 -8.11
CA VAL A 62 -16.52 3.21 -7.82
C VAL A 62 -17.04 2.46 -6.60
N HIS A 63 -17.49 1.22 -6.78
CA HIS A 63 -17.95 0.39 -5.66
C HIS A 63 -16.78 -0.34 -4.99
N CYS A 64 -16.15 0.32 -4.01
CA CYS A 64 -15.11 -0.28 -3.18
C CYS A 64 -15.48 -0.19 -1.71
N LEU A 65 -15.73 -1.34 -1.08
CA LEU A 65 -15.98 -1.45 0.35
C LEU A 65 -14.71 -1.97 1.03
N LEU A 66 -14.13 -1.16 1.91
CA LEU A 66 -13.01 -1.63 2.74
C LEU A 66 -13.55 -2.62 3.79
N PRO A 67 -12.86 -3.74 4.02
CA PRO A 67 -13.25 -4.77 4.99
C PRO A 67 -13.05 -4.33 6.44
#